data_AF-A0A1V6I1Q0-F1
#
_entry.id   AF-A0A1V6I1Q0-F1
#
_cell.length_a   1.000
_cell.length_b   1.000
_cell.length_c   1.000
_cell.angle_alpha   90.00
_cell.angle_beta   90.00
_cell.angle_gamma   90.00
#
_symmetry.space_group_name_H-M   'P 1'
#
loop_
_entity.id
_entity.type
_entity.pdbx_description
1 polymer ?
#
loop_
_entity_poly.entity_id
_entity_poly.type
_entity_poly.pdbx_seq_one_letter_code
_entity_poly.pdbx_strand_id
1 'polypeptide(L)'
;MSKIEVTICLGSSCFSRKKRDIVSALQDYIDQKNLSNRINLKGGHCLGKCSVGPIIVVNEQIYTGITPAKAIRIIEEYLSTQNN
;
A
#
# COMPACT_ATOMS: atom_id res chain seq x y z
N MET A 1 17.43 3.17 9.70
CA MET A 1 16.57 3.93 8.76
C MET A 1 15.31 3.12 8.50
N SER A 2 14.25 3.37 9.26
CA SER A 2 13.02 2.57 9.22
C SER A 2 12.12 3.12 8.12
N LYS A 3 12.26 2.60 6.89
CA LYS A 3 11.33 2.92 5.81
C LYS A 3 10.10 2.02 5.95
N ILE A 4 8.91 2.57 5.74
CA ILE A 4 7.65 1.84 5.74
C ILE A 4 7.62 0.98 4.48
N GLU A 5 7.72 -0.34 4.61
CA GLU A 5 7.55 -1.24 3.46
C GLU A 5 6.07 -1.50 3.19
N VAL A 6 5.62 -1.13 2.00
CA VAL A 6 4.26 -1.34 1.50
C VAL A 6 4.32 -2.35 0.36
N THR A 7 3.93 -3.59 0.61
CA THR A 7 3.86 -4.64 -0.43
C THR A 7 2.44 -4.84 -0.91
N ILE A 8 2.21 -4.69 -2.21
CA ILE A 8 0.89 -4.81 -2.84
C ILE A 8 0.84 -6.07 -3.67
N CYS A 9 -0.16 -6.91 -3.44
CA CYS A 9 -0.35 -8.13 -4.21
C CYS A 9 -0.93 -7.82 -5.61
N LEU A 10 -0.09 -8.00 -6.64
CA LEU A 10 -0.39 -7.74 -8.06
C LEU A 10 -0.48 -9.05 -8.88
N GLY A 11 -1.13 -10.08 -8.34
CA GLY A 11 -1.36 -11.32 -9.10
C GLY A 11 -2.19 -11.06 -10.37
N SER A 12 -1.85 -11.74 -11.47
CA SER A 12 -2.43 -11.61 -12.82
C SER A 12 -3.98 -11.65 -12.85
N SER A 13 -4.61 -12.34 -11.91
CA SER A 13 -6.06 -12.49 -11.79
C SER A 13 -6.77 -11.39 -10.97
N CYS A 14 -6.02 -10.52 -10.29
CA CYS A 14 -6.56 -9.42 -9.46
C CYS A 14 -6.80 -8.11 -10.24
N PHE A 15 -6.48 -8.10 -11.53
CA PHE A 15 -6.40 -6.90 -12.38
C PHE A 15 -7.77 -6.31 -12.77
N SER A 16 -8.85 -7.10 -12.71
CA SER A 16 -9.98 -6.85 -13.60
C SER A 16 -10.87 -5.64 -13.29
N ARG A 17 -11.06 -5.17 -12.03
CA ARG A 17 -12.18 -4.21 -11.79
C ARG A 17 -11.98 -2.97 -10.91
N LYS A 18 -11.16 -2.94 -9.84
CA LYS A 18 -11.10 -1.75 -8.93
C LYS A 18 -9.76 -1.51 -8.19
N LYS A 19 -8.66 -2.20 -8.55
CA LYS A 19 -7.39 -2.16 -7.78
C LYS A 19 -6.36 -1.15 -8.28
N ARG A 20 -6.33 -0.84 -9.59
CA ARG A 20 -5.36 0.13 -10.16
C ARG A 20 -5.50 1.51 -9.55
N ASP A 21 -6.73 1.93 -9.27
CA ASP A 21 -7.03 3.24 -8.69
C ASP A 21 -6.35 3.44 -7.34
N ILE A 22 -6.39 2.43 -6.46
CA ILE A 22 -5.80 2.51 -5.13
C ILE A 22 -4.28 2.57 -5.22
N VAL A 23 -3.66 1.69 -6.02
CA VAL A 23 -2.20 1.67 -6.17
C VAL A 23 -1.71 2.97 -6.79
N SER A 24 -2.39 3.45 -7.83
CA SER A 24 -2.04 4.69 -8.51
C SER A 24 -2.22 5.90 -7.59
N ALA A 25 -3.33 6.00 -6.87
CA ALA A 25 -3.55 7.09 -5.91
C ALA A 25 -2.53 7.06 -4.75
N LEU A 26 -2.16 5.87 -4.27
CA LEU A 26 -1.13 5.75 -3.24
C LEU A 26 0.24 6.16 -3.77
N GLN A 27 0.59 5.67 -4.96
CA GLN A 27 1.86 5.97 -5.61
C GLN A 27 1.99 7.46 -5.90
N ASP A 28 0.93 8.09 -6.41
CA ASP A 28 0.86 9.53 -6.67
C ASP A 28 0.99 10.33 -5.38
N TYR A 29 0.29 9.94 -4.30
CA TYR A 29 0.42 10.57 -3.00
C TYR A 29 1.84 10.49 -2.43
N ILE A 30 2.48 9.32 -2.55
CA ILE A 30 3.86 9.11 -2.10
C ILE A 30 4.82 9.98 -2.91
N ASP A 31 4.61 10.09 -4.22
CA ASP A 31 5.45 10.90 -5.12
C ASP A 31 5.29 12.40 -4.85
N GLN A 32 4.04 12.89 -4.79
CA GLN A 32 3.71 14.29 -4.47
C GLN A 32 4.31 14.75 -3.15
N LYS A 33 4.26 13.89 -2.11
CA LYS A 33 4.81 14.19 -0.79
C LYS A 33 6.31 13.85 -0.68
N ASN A 34 6.94 13.36 -1.76
CA ASN A 34 8.32 12.86 -1.78
C ASN A 34 8.61 11.84 -0.65
N LEU A 35 7.59 11.06 -0.30
CA LEU A 35 7.66 10.04 0.74
C LEU A 35 8.36 8.79 0.24
N SER A 36 8.78 8.71 -1.02
CA SER A 36 9.55 7.59 -1.59
C SER A 36 10.83 7.30 -0.80
N ASN A 37 11.38 8.31 -0.11
CA ASN A 37 12.55 8.09 0.77
C ASN A 37 12.17 7.49 2.14
N ARG A 38 10.90 7.58 2.55
CA ARG A 38 10.36 7.01 3.81
C ARG A 38 9.48 5.78 3.59
N ILE A 39 8.93 5.59 2.39
CA ILE A 39 7.95 4.55 2.04
C ILE A 39 8.48 3.81 0.84
N ASN A 40 8.56 2.48 0.95
CA ASN A 40 9.02 1.61 -0.10
C ASN A 40 7.84 0.79 -0.63
N LEU A 41 7.36 1.13 -1.82
CA LEU A 41 6.22 0.46 -2.43
C LEU A 41 6.72 -0.69 -3.33
N LYS A 42 6.40 -1.92 -2.95
CA LYS A 42 6.80 -3.15 -3.63
C LYS A 42 5.58 -3.88 -4.20
N GLY A 43 5.71 -4.42 -5.41
CA GLY A 43 4.74 -5.36 -5.98
C GLY A 43 5.08 -6.79 -5.53
N GLY A 44 4.18 -7.43 -4.80
CA GLY A 44 4.32 -8.81 -4.32
C GLY A 44 3.52 -9.81 -5.15
N HIS A 45 3.95 -11.08 -5.08
CA HIS A 45 3.32 -12.22 -5.75
C HIS A 45 1.88 -12.47 -5.25
N CYS A 46 1.12 -13.25 -6.02
CA CYS A 46 -0.27 -13.60 -5.70
C CYS A 46 -0.37 -14.29 -4.33
N LEU A 47 -1.11 -13.71 -3.38
CA LEU A 47 -1.36 -14.27 -2.05
C LEU A 47 -2.48 -15.34 -2.05
N GLY A 48 -3.01 -15.73 -3.22
CA GLY A 48 -4.10 -16.71 -3.35
C GLY A 48 -5.47 -16.25 -2.80
N LYS A 49 -5.53 -15.09 -2.12
CA LYS A 49 -6.74 -14.51 -1.51
C LYS A 49 -7.39 -13.45 -2.40
N CYS A 50 -7.57 -13.76 -3.69
CA CYS A 50 -8.17 -12.85 -4.67
C CYS A 50 -9.60 -12.40 -4.30
N SER A 51 -10.35 -13.24 -3.58
CA SER A 51 -11.74 -12.99 -3.19
C SER A 51 -11.93 -11.88 -2.14
N VAL A 52 -10.89 -11.52 -1.38
CA VAL A 52 -10.94 -10.46 -0.34
C VAL A 52 -10.05 -9.25 -0.69
N GLY A 53 -9.58 -9.20 -1.93
CA GLY A 53 -8.71 -8.12 -2.40
C GLY A 53 -9.44 -6.78 -2.51
N PRO A 54 -8.72 -5.64 -2.41
CA PRO A 54 -7.26 -5.49 -2.39
C PRO A 54 -6.60 -5.79 -1.05
N ILE A 55 -5.37 -6.31 -1.13
CA ILE A 55 -4.52 -6.64 0.01
C ILE A 55 -3.22 -5.86 -0.13
N ILE A 56 -2.86 -5.12 0.92
CA ILE A 56 -1.55 -4.49 1.07
C ILE A 56 -0.92 -5.02 2.35
N VAL A 57 0.41 -5.07 2.38
CA VAL A 57 1.18 -5.40 3.56
C VAL A 57 1.98 -4.17 3.93
N VAL A 58 1.79 -3.62 5.12
CA VAL A 58 2.52 -2.44 5.61
C VAL A 58 3.32 -2.89 6.83
N ASN A 59 4.66 -2.79 6.79
CA ASN A 59 5.54 -3.26 7.89
C ASN A 59 5.19 -4.69 8.36
N GLU A 60 5.16 -5.67 7.43
CA GLU A 60 4.75 -7.07 7.69
C GLU A 60 3.29 -7.29 8.10
N GLN A 61 2.50 -6.23 8.26
CA GLN A 61 1.11 -6.32 8.68
C GLN A 61 0.17 -6.33 7.47
N ILE A 62 -0.66 -7.37 7.37
CA ILE A 62 -1.55 -7.59 6.22
C ILE A 62 -2.87 -6.83 6.43
N TYR A 63 -3.17 -5.92 5.50
CA TYR A 63 -4.42 -5.19 5.45
C TYR A 63 -5.22 -5.62 4.22
N THR A 64 -6.47 -6.05 4.44
CA THR A 64 -7.42 -6.43 3.40
C THR A 64 -8.59 -5.42 3.34
N GLY A 65 -9.26 -5.29 2.20
CA GLY A 65 -10.41 -4.38 2.07
C GLY A 65 -10.07 -2.90 2.27
N ILE A 66 -8.83 -2.52 1.95
CA ILE A 66 -8.32 -1.16 2.04
C ILE A 66 -8.80 -0.28 0.89
N THR A 67 -9.15 0.95 1.22
CA THR A 67 -9.49 2.04 0.28
C THR A 67 -8.30 3.01 0.18
N PRO A 68 -8.22 3.85 -0.87
CA PRO A 68 -7.10 4.80 -1.03
C PRO A 68 -7.01 5.73 0.19
N ALA A 69 -8.15 6.24 0.65
CA ALA A 69 -8.24 7.09 1.83
C ALA A 69 -7.72 6.39 3.11
N LYS A 70 -8.03 5.10 3.31
CA LYS A 70 -7.58 4.35 4.49
C LYS A 70 -6.08 4.10 4.45
N ALA A 71 -5.54 3.80 3.27
CA ALA A 71 -4.11 3.60 3.09
C ALA A 71 -3.31 4.89 3.30
N ILE A 72 -3.82 6.04 2.84
CA ILE A 72 -3.24 7.36 3.13
C ILE A 72 -3.23 7.64 4.64
N ARG A 73 -4.36 7.43 5.35
CA ARG A 73 -4.41 7.63 6.81
C ARG A 73 -3.40 6.75 7.55
N ILE A 74 -3.31 5.47 7.19
CA ILE A 74 -2.34 4.55 7.81
C ILE A 74 -0.92 5.09 7.62
N ILE A 75 -0.56 5.48 6.40
CA ILE A 75 0.74 6.07 6.10
C ILE A 75 1.00 7.33 6.94
N GLU A 76 0.03 8.24 7.04
CA GLU A 76 0.18 9.47 7.84
C GLU A 76 0.36 9.19 9.34
N GLU A 77 -0.36 8.20 9.89
CA GLU A 77 -0.17 7.78 11.29
C GLU A 77 1.23 7.21 11.51
N TYR A 78 1.70 6.31 10.65
CA TYR A 78 3.06 5.78 10.74
C TYR A 78 4.13 6.86 10.58
N LEU A 79 3.92 7.83 9.68
CA LEU A 79 4.82 8.97 9.52
C LEU A 79 4.85 9.84 10.78
N SER A 80 3.70 10.08 11.41
CA SER A 80 3.60 10.88 12.64
C SER A 80 4.30 10.18 13.81
N THR A 81 4.14 8.86 13.95
CA THR A 81 4.82 8.07 15.00
C THR A 81 6.35 8.03 14.85
N GLN A 82 6.88 8.14 13.64
CA GLN A 82 8.33 8.07 13.37
C GLN A 82 9.04 9.44 13.41
N ASN A 83 8.35 10.54 13.73
CA ASN A 83 8.93 11.89 13.81
C ASN A 83 8.96 12.46 15.24
N ASN A 84 8.85 11.62 16.28
CA ASN A 84 8.98 12.03 17.69
C ASN A 84 9.96 11.14 18.43
#